data_AF-M4QLF8-F1
#
_entry.id   AF-M4QLF8-F1
#
_cell.length_a   1.000
_cell.length_b   1.000
_cell.length_c   1.000
_cell.angle_alpha   90.00
_cell.angle_beta   90.00
_cell.angle_gamma   90.00
#
_symmetry.space_group_name_H-M   'P 1'
#
loop_
_entity.id
_entity.type
_entity.pdbx_description
1 polymer ?
#
loop_
_entity_poly.entity_id
_entity_poly.type
_entity_poly.pdbx_seq_one_letter_code
_entity_poly.pdbx_strand_id
1 'polypeptide(L)'
;LLKRLIKLDVVAFSEHMGMQILPDSFKIVRMPKVVIGLLRHSCRRPTVLVYGNLDVEEALSDDGWLTDPFVMAEIGNYLYGRGVALDKGPLMCWLNAVQTYRDACLRLPINIVFLIESMAHSGSLGLQDVLQQRISLFREVSCVVMATRRWQGHITPCIVYGSRGLIYYHLEIECANRSLNSCENCGTLYEALPDLFYLLSSLVDCQMHILFESTQDAFQIDRNVFRLTEFNYNEFGQILDVRDLPH
;
A
#
# COMPACT_ATOMS: atom_id res chain seq x y z
N LEU A 1 4.90 19.13 -0.63
CA LEU A 1 5.79 18.36 -1.54
C LEU A 1 6.29 19.16 -2.75
N LEU A 2 5.44 19.66 -3.66
CA LEU A 2 5.89 20.39 -4.88
C LEU A 2 6.93 21.49 -4.61
N LYS A 3 6.66 22.36 -3.63
CA LYS A 3 7.61 23.41 -3.21
C LYS A 3 8.98 22.85 -2.80
N ARG A 4 9.02 21.66 -2.20
CA ARG A 4 10.25 20.99 -1.78
C ARG A 4 11.01 20.42 -2.97
N LEU A 5 10.31 19.79 -3.92
CA LEU A 5 10.91 19.31 -5.18
C LEU A 5 11.54 20.47 -5.96
N ILE A 6 10.80 21.58 -6.12
CA ILE A 6 11.32 22.78 -6.80
C ILE A 6 12.56 23.34 -6.09
N LYS A 7 12.56 23.36 -4.76
CA LYS A 7 13.75 23.78 -3.98
C LYS A 7 14.96 22.88 -4.25
N LEU A 8 14.77 21.62 -4.64
CA LEU A 8 15.82 20.65 -4.96
C LEU A 8 16.17 20.64 -6.46
N ASP A 9 15.83 21.71 -7.20
CA ASP A 9 16.04 21.84 -8.65
C ASP A 9 15.33 20.75 -9.48
N VAL A 10 14.29 20.14 -8.91
CA VAL A 10 13.43 19.18 -9.61
C VAL A 10 12.33 19.93 -10.34
N VAL A 11 12.21 19.70 -11.66
CA VAL A 11 11.07 20.19 -12.44
C VAL A 11 9.85 19.36 -12.07
N ALA A 12 8.93 19.93 -11.29
CA ALA A 12 7.80 19.19 -10.74
C ALA A 12 6.46 19.84 -11.07
N PHE A 13 5.47 19.00 -11.39
CA PHE A 13 4.10 19.39 -11.65
C PHE A 13 3.14 18.32 -11.11
N SER A 14 1.84 18.61 -11.16
CA SER A 14 0.81 17.71 -10.66
C SER A 14 -0.26 17.47 -11.72
N GLU A 15 -0.69 16.23 -11.88
CA GLU A 15 -1.75 15.82 -12.80
C GLU A 15 -2.99 15.36 -12.04
N HIS A 16 -4.17 15.58 -12.62
CA HIS A 16 -5.42 15.11 -12.03
C HIS A 16 -5.63 13.63 -12.34
N MET A 17 -6.01 12.86 -11.32
CA MET A 17 -6.28 11.43 -11.46
C MET A 17 -7.72 11.14 -11.89
N GLY A 18 -8.58 12.16 -11.99
CA GLY A 18 -9.98 12.03 -12.44
C GLY A 18 -11.00 12.33 -11.33
N MET A 19 -12.17 11.71 -11.47
CA MET A 19 -13.30 11.85 -10.55
C MET A 19 -13.70 10.46 -10.01
N GLN A 20 -14.15 10.40 -8.77
CA GLN A 20 -14.71 9.18 -8.16
C GLN A 20 -16.10 9.46 -7.59
N ILE A 21 -16.92 8.42 -7.52
CA ILE A 21 -18.24 8.45 -6.87
C ILE A 21 -18.06 7.83 -5.49
N LEU A 22 -18.42 8.56 -4.44
CA LEU A 22 -18.38 8.02 -3.08
C LEU A 22 -19.51 7.00 -2.89
N PRO A 23 -19.23 5.78 -2.39
CA PRO A 23 -20.23 4.72 -2.25
C PRO A 23 -21.46 5.14 -1.43
N ASP A 24 -21.24 5.82 -0.30
CA ASP A 24 -22.31 6.09 0.67
C ASP A 24 -23.19 7.29 0.32
N SER A 25 -22.63 8.26 -0.42
CA SER A 25 -23.31 9.54 -0.71
C SER A 25 -23.63 9.75 -2.19
N PHE A 26 -23.18 8.84 -3.06
CA PHE A 26 -23.22 8.97 -4.52
C PHE A 26 -22.66 10.29 -5.04
N LYS A 27 -21.86 10.98 -4.22
CA LYS A 27 -21.29 12.28 -4.55
C LYS A 27 -20.09 12.09 -5.45
N ILE A 28 -20.08 12.83 -6.56
CA ILE A 28 -18.93 12.92 -7.44
C ILE A 28 -17.90 13.86 -6.81
N VAL A 29 -16.73 13.33 -6.48
CA VAL A 29 -15.63 14.09 -5.90
C VAL A 29 -14.40 13.97 -6.78
N ARG A 30 -13.60 15.05 -6.80
CA ARG A 30 -12.35 15.07 -7.55
C ARG A 30 -11.30 14.27 -6.79
N MET A 31 -10.66 13.33 -7.48
CA MET A 31 -9.57 12.58 -6.88
C MET A 31 -8.35 13.50 -6.63
N PRO A 32 -7.51 13.16 -5.62
CA PRO A 32 -6.22 13.79 -5.41
C PRO A 32 -5.36 13.80 -6.67
N LYS A 33 -4.35 14.68 -6.67
CA LYS A 33 -3.42 14.78 -7.79
C LYS A 33 -2.25 13.84 -7.59
N VAL A 34 -1.74 13.28 -8.69
CA VAL A 34 -0.42 12.65 -8.73
C VAL A 34 0.64 13.73 -8.99
N VAL A 35 1.79 13.63 -8.33
CA VAL A 35 2.93 14.53 -8.49
C VAL A 35 4.00 13.83 -9.32
N ILE A 36 4.44 14.50 -10.39
CA ILE A 36 5.53 14.04 -11.24
C ILE A 36 6.69 15.03 -11.10
N GLY A 37 7.88 14.53 -10.75
CA GLY A 37 9.10 15.32 -10.63
C GLY A 37 10.21 14.78 -11.52
N LEU A 38 10.89 15.65 -12.26
CA LEU A 38 11.96 15.29 -13.19
C LEU A 38 13.26 15.96 -12.74
N LEU A 39 14.25 15.15 -12.36
CA LEU A 39 15.61 15.56 -12.05
C LEU A 39 16.56 14.90 -13.05
N ARG A 40 16.86 15.62 -14.15
CA ARG A 40 17.70 15.10 -15.24
C ARG A 40 18.98 15.92 -15.36
N HIS A 41 20.11 15.26 -15.17
CA HIS A 41 21.44 15.89 -15.28
C HIS A 41 22.10 15.64 -16.64
N SER A 42 21.89 14.46 -17.26
CA SER A 42 22.47 14.12 -18.56
C SER A 42 21.73 12.97 -19.23
N CYS A 43 21.61 13.01 -20.56
CA CYS A 43 21.08 11.90 -21.37
C CYS A 43 21.94 10.63 -21.33
N ARG A 44 23.20 10.71 -20.87
CA ARG A 44 24.11 9.56 -20.76
C ARG A 44 24.00 8.79 -19.44
N ARG A 45 23.25 9.32 -18.47
CA ARG A 45 23.08 8.69 -17.15
C ARG A 45 21.81 7.84 -17.14
N PRO A 46 21.82 6.69 -16.45
CA PRO A 46 20.61 5.90 -16.29
C PRO A 46 19.56 6.71 -15.51
N THR A 47 18.29 6.48 -15.81
CA THR A 47 17.18 7.15 -15.15
C THR A 47 16.46 6.17 -14.23
N VAL A 48 16.34 6.53 -12.96
CA VAL A 48 15.61 5.74 -11.97
C VAL A 48 14.27 6.42 -11.68
N LEU A 49 13.19 5.66 -11.75
CA LEU A 49 11.89 6.12 -11.27
C LEU A 49 11.76 5.74 -9.80
N VAL A 50 11.49 6.73 -8.95
CA VAL A 50 11.14 6.53 -7.55
C VAL A 50 9.63 6.69 -7.42
N TYR A 51 8.96 5.58 -7.14
CA TYR A 51 7.53 5.55 -6.86
C TYR A 51 7.30 5.61 -5.35
N GLY A 52 6.30 6.39 -4.94
CA GLY A 52 5.80 6.41 -3.57
C GLY A 52 4.39 7.00 -3.50
N ASN A 53 3.79 6.99 -2.33
CA ASN A 53 2.44 7.49 -2.12
C ASN A 53 2.32 8.36 -0.85
N LEU A 54 1.38 9.31 -0.86
CA LEU A 54 1.18 10.26 0.26
C LEU A 54 -0.08 10.00 1.06
N ASP A 55 -1.04 9.30 0.47
CA ASP A 55 -2.19 8.79 1.18
C ASP A 55 -1.74 7.74 2.19
N VAL A 56 -2.53 7.62 3.25
CA VAL A 56 -2.25 6.76 4.37
C VAL A 56 -3.57 6.11 4.77
N GLU A 57 -3.50 4.89 5.31
CA GLU A 57 -4.66 4.26 5.94
C GLU A 57 -5.25 5.15 7.03
N GLU A 58 -6.54 4.94 7.29
CA GLU A 58 -7.24 5.59 8.38
C GLU A 58 -6.57 5.27 9.74
N ALA A 59 -6.70 6.20 10.67
CA ALA A 59 -6.29 6.01 12.05
C ALA A 59 -7.29 6.73 12.93
N LEU A 60 -8.01 5.95 13.75
CA LEU A 60 -8.97 6.45 14.72
C LEU A 60 -8.30 6.50 16.09
N SER A 61 -8.74 7.44 16.93
CA SER A 61 -8.23 7.57 18.30
C SER A 61 -8.45 6.31 19.13
N ASP A 62 -9.53 5.57 18.85
CA ASP A 62 -9.92 4.37 19.57
C ASP A 62 -9.22 3.09 19.08
N ASP A 63 -8.36 3.17 18.05
CA ASP A 63 -7.58 2.03 17.53
C ASP A 63 -6.46 1.58 18.50
N GLY A 64 -6.32 2.22 19.66
CA GLY A 64 -5.31 1.88 20.68
C GLY A 64 -3.96 2.60 20.50
N TRP A 65 -3.94 3.77 19.86
CA TRP A 65 -2.72 4.57 19.74
C TRP A 65 -2.29 5.17 21.08
N LEU A 66 -1.00 5.06 21.42
CA LEU A 66 -0.41 5.68 22.60
C LEU A 66 -0.17 7.20 22.45
N THR A 67 -0.15 7.68 21.20
CA THR A 67 0.09 9.09 20.83
C THR A 67 -0.86 9.45 19.69
N ASP A 68 -1.09 10.75 19.45
CA ASP A 68 -1.88 11.17 18.29
C ASP A 68 -1.26 10.61 16.99
N PRO A 69 -2.01 9.82 16.19
CA PRO A 69 -1.47 9.19 15.00
C PRO A 69 -0.97 10.19 13.96
N PHE A 70 -1.45 11.43 13.95
CA PHE A 70 -1.08 12.45 12.98
C PHE A 70 -0.06 13.47 13.52
N VAL A 71 0.40 13.29 14.77
CA VAL A 71 1.53 14.03 15.34
C VAL A 71 2.70 13.07 15.51
N MET A 72 3.73 13.23 14.70
CA MET A 72 4.91 12.36 14.79
C MET A 72 5.59 12.52 16.16
N ALA A 73 5.71 11.41 16.89
CA ALA A 73 6.33 11.35 18.21
C ALA A 73 7.59 10.47 18.17
N GLU A 74 8.64 10.91 18.85
CA GLU A 74 9.84 10.09 19.08
C GLU A 74 9.71 9.41 20.44
N ILE A 75 9.77 8.08 20.46
CA ILE A 75 9.72 7.29 21.69
C ILE A 75 10.85 6.27 21.65
N GLY A 76 11.83 6.44 22.55
CA GLY A 76 13.06 5.65 22.52
C GLY A 76 13.82 5.87 21.20
N ASN A 77 14.03 4.80 20.44
CA ASN A 77 14.76 4.83 19.17
C ASN A 77 13.85 4.84 17.94
N TYR A 78 12.54 5.02 18.12
CA TYR A 78 11.55 4.90 17.04
C TYR A 78 10.73 6.17 16.87
N LEU A 79 10.37 6.44 15.61
CA LEU A 79 9.43 7.49 15.23
C LEU A 79 8.04 6.85 15.02
N TYR A 80 7.07 7.33 15.78
CA TYR A 80 5.68 6.89 15.75
C TYR A 80 4.82 7.93 15.03
N GLY A 81 3.90 7.44 14.20
CA GLY A 81 2.95 8.28 13.47
C GLY A 81 2.45 7.59 12.20
N ARG A 82 1.19 7.82 11.85
CA ARG A 82 0.57 7.32 10.63
C ARG A 82 1.28 7.88 9.40
N GLY A 83 1.80 6.97 8.59
CA GLY A 83 2.54 7.30 7.38
C GLY A 83 4.05 7.38 7.53
N VAL A 84 4.59 7.30 8.76
CA VAL A 84 6.05 7.36 9.00
C VAL A 84 6.76 6.25 8.25
N ALA A 85 6.37 4.98 8.47
CA ALA A 85 7.00 3.85 7.80
C ALA A 85 6.49 3.61 6.37
N LEU A 86 5.21 3.88 6.10
CA LEU A 86 4.53 3.60 4.83
C LEU A 86 3.63 4.78 4.44
N ASP A 87 4.00 5.64 3.49
CA ASP A 87 5.25 5.67 2.71
C ASP A 87 5.98 7.03 2.78
N LYS A 88 5.57 7.91 3.70
CA LYS A 88 6.12 9.27 3.79
C LYS A 88 7.59 9.25 4.21
N GLY A 89 7.99 8.37 5.14
CA GLY A 89 9.39 8.26 5.58
C GLY A 89 10.33 7.84 4.45
N PRO A 90 10.11 6.70 3.77
CA PRO A 90 10.93 6.27 2.64
C PRO A 90 11.00 7.31 1.51
N LEU A 91 9.87 7.95 1.17
CA LEU A 91 9.87 9.06 0.21
C LEU A 91 10.76 10.22 0.67
N MET A 92 10.71 10.56 1.96
CA MET A 92 11.53 11.62 2.54
C MET A 92 13.01 11.25 2.57
N CYS A 93 13.37 9.97 2.74
CA CYS A 93 14.74 9.49 2.60
C CYS A 93 15.30 9.76 1.20
N TRP A 94 14.52 9.50 0.14
CA TRP A 94 14.92 9.83 -1.23
C TRP A 94 15.14 11.33 -1.44
N LEU A 95 14.21 12.17 -0.94
CA LEU A 95 14.34 13.62 -1.04
C LEU A 95 15.54 14.14 -0.24
N ASN A 96 15.79 13.58 0.94
CA ASN A 96 16.95 13.90 1.76
C ASN A 96 18.25 13.48 1.06
N ALA A 97 18.30 12.31 0.41
CA ALA A 97 19.47 11.88 -0.35
C ALA A 97 19.81 12.85 -1.48
N VAL A 98 18.80 13.26 -2.28
CA VAL A 98 18.99 14.29 -3.32
C VAL A 98 19.51 15.59 -2.72
N GLN A 99 18.93 16.01 -1.60
CA GLN A 99 19.35 17.21 -0.88
C GLN A 99 20.82 17.12 -0.42
N THR A 100 21.22 15.99 0.17
CA THR A 100 22.59 15.78 0.66
C THR A 100 23.61 15.85 -0.47
N TYR A 101 23.33 15.25 -1.64
CA TYR A 101 24.21 15.38 -2.80
C TYR A 101 24.35 16.83 -3.25
N ARG A 102 23.23 17.56 -3.33
CA ARG A 102 23.22 18.96 -3.72
C ARG A 102 23.99 19.83 -2.73
N ASP A 103 23.73 19.68 -1.44
CA ASP A 103 24.33 20.48 -0.38
C ASP A 103 25.85 20.21 -0.27
N ALA A 104 26.29 18.99 -0.58
CA ALA A 104 27.70 18.63 -0.73
C ALA A 104 28.33 19.04 -2.08
N CYS A 105 27.58 19.74 -2.95
CA CYS A 105 28.01 20.11 -4.31
C CYS A 105 28.44 18.91 -5.18
N LEU A 106 27.88 17.73 -4.91
CA LEU A 106 28.10 16.51 -5.67
C LEU A 106 27.00 16.33 -6.72
N ARG A 107 27.38 15.82 -7.89
CA ARG A 107 26.41 15.44 -8.92
C ARG A 107 25.90 14.04 -8.65
N LEU A 108 24.57 13.85 -8.68
CA LEU A 108 23.99 12.51 -8.63
C LEU A 108 24.48 11.67 -9.81
N PRO A 109 24.84 10.39 -9.60
CA PRO A 109 25.31 9.52 -10.67
C PRO A 109 24.19 9.10 -11.65
N ILE A 110 22.93 9.39 -11.30
CA ILE A 110 21.72 8.98 -12.04
C ILE A 110 20.82 10.20 -12.31
N ASN A 111 19.88 10.04 -13.25
CA ASN A 111 18.70 10.88 -13.31
C ASN A 111 17.59 10.27 -12.45
N ILE A 112 16.67 11.09 -11.93
CA ILE A 112 15.56 10.64 -11.11
C ILE A 112 14.23 11.16 -11.67
N VAL A 113 13.26 10.26 -11.78
CA VAL A 113 11.85 10.59 -12.01
C VAL A 113 11.07 10.24 -10.74
N PHE A 114 10.48 11.23 -10.09
CA PHE A 114 9.56 11.00 -8.99
C PHE A 114 8.15 10.81 -9.53
N LEU A 115 7.49 9.73 -9.14
CA LEU A 115 6.07 9.48 -9.37
C LEU A 115 5.40 9.26 -8.01
N ILE A 116 4.66 10.25 -7.54
CA ILE A 116 4.13 10.28 -6.18
C ILE A 116 2.62 10.42 -6.22
N GLU A 117 1.90 9.36 -5.90
CA GLU A 117 0.43 9.35 -5.93
C GLU A 117 -0.20 9.62 -4.56
N SER A 118 -1.54 9.61 -4.51
CA SER A 118 -2.31 9.80 -3.27
C SER A 118 -3.62 9.01 -3.30
N MET A 119 -3.63 7.86 -3.98
CA MET A 119 -4.76 6.93 -4.02
C MET A 119 -4.30 5.47 -3.90
N ALA A 120 -3.08 5.20 -3.44
CA ALA A 120 -2.52 3.85 -3.40
C ALA A 120 -3.36 2.90 -2.52
N HIS A 121 -3.83 3.37 -1.37
CA HIS A 121 -4.72 2.65 -0.46
C HIS A 121 -6.16 2.55 -0.96
N SER A 122 -6.50 3.28 -2.02
CA SER A 122 -7.79 3.24 -2.71
C SER A 122 -7.68 2.62 -4.11
N GLY A 123 -6.72 1.72 -4.32
CA GLY A 123 -6.57 0.96 -5.57
C GLY A 123 -5.89 1.73 -6.71
N SER A 124 -5.22 2.85 -6.42
CA SER A 124 -4.51 3.69 -7.39
C SER A 124 -5.39 4.17 -8.56
N LEU A 125 -6.67 4.44 -8.27
CA LEU A 125 -7.67 4.82 -9.28
C LEU A 125 -7.19 6.00 -10.12
N GLY A 126 -7.22 5.83 -11.45
CA GLY A 126 -6.83 6.84 -12.43
C GLY A 126 -5.32 7.02 -12.62
N LEU A 127 -4.46 6.35 -11.84
CA LEU A 127 -3.01 6.42 -12.05
C LEU A 127 -2.62 5.87 -13.44
N GLN A 128 -3.23 4.75 -13.84
CA GLN A 128 -2.98 4.14 -15.14
C GLN A 128 -3.23 5.11 -16.29
N ASP A 129 -4.32 5.87 -16.24
CA ASP A 129 -4.67 6.85 -17.27
C ASP A 129 -3.63 7.97 -17.35
N VAL A 130 -3.18 8.48 -16.19
CA VAL A 130 -2.12 9.50 -16.16
C VAL A 130 -0.82 8.96 -16.76
N LEU A 131 -0.45 7.72 -16.41
CA LEU A 131 0.76 7.08 -16.95
C LEU A 131 0.68 6.90 -18.47
N GLN A 132 -0.47 6.50 -19.00
CA GLN A 132 -0.68 6.37 -20.45
C GLN A 132 -0.60 7.74 -21.14
N GLN A 133 -1.25 8.76 -20.59
CA GLN A 133 -1.25 10.13 -21.14
C GLN A 133 0.12 10.81 -21.10
N ARG A 134 0.99 10.38 -20.17
CA ARG A 134 2.33 10.95 -19.95
C ARG A 134 3.44 9.95 -20.21
N ILE A 135 3.18 8.89 -20.97
CA ILE A 135 4.11 7.76 -21.17
C ILE A 135 5.49 8.21 -21.67
N SER A 136 5.53 9.29 -22.47
CA SER A 136 6.77 9.88 -23.00
C SER A 136 7.77 10.28 -21.91
N LEU A 137 7.30 10.69 -20.72
CA LEU A 137 8.15 11.09 -19.60
C LEU A 137 8.88 9.89 -18.97
N PHE A 138 8.33 8.69 -19.13
CA PHE A 138 8.78 7.46 -18.48
C PHE A 138 9.57 6.54 -19.42
N ARG A 139 9.63 6.84 -20.73
CA ARG A 139 10.30 5.97 -21.73
C ARG A 139 11.79 5.73 -21.47
N GLU A 140 12.47 6.69 -20.85
CA GLU A 140 13.91 6.63 -20.59
C GLU A 140 14.24 6.03 -19.21
N VAL A 141 13.23 5.56 -18.46
CA VAL A 141 13.41 4.93 -17.15
C VAL A 141 14.05 3.56 -17.33
N SER A 142 15.21 3.39 -16.70
CA SER A 142 16.00 2.14 -16.72
C SER A 142 15.62 1.20 -15.57
N CYS A 143 15.11 1.75 -14.46
CA CYS A 143 14.75 0.99 -13.26
C CYS A 143 13.64 1.72 -12.51
N VAL A 144 12.70 0.96 -11.94
CA VAL A 144 11.67 1.45 -11.03
C VAL A 144 12.01 0.98 -9.62
N VAL A 145 12.10 1.92 -8.69
CA VAL A 145 12.28 1.64 -7.27
C VAL A 145 10.99 2.02 -6.54
N MET A 146 10.42 1.04 -5.85
CA MET A 146 9.29 1.21 -4.95
C MET A 146 9.81 1.12 -3.53
N ALA A 147 9.83 2.25 -2.81
CA ALA A 147 10.33 2.29 -1.43
C ALA A 147 9.25 1.95 -0.38
N THR A 148 8.16 1.31 -0.81
CA THR A 148 6.91 1.09 -0.07
C THR A 148 6.87 -0.22 0.71
N ARG A 149 8.02 -0.85 0.98
CA ARG A 149 8.10 -2.19 1.57
C ARG A 149 8.98 -2.23 2.80
N ARG A 150 8.67 -3.20 3.66
CA ARG A 150 9.37 -3.44 4.93
C ARG A 150 10.25 -4.67 4.80
N TRP A 151 11.30 -4.72 5.62
CA TRP A 151 12.04 -5.95 5.84
C TRP A 151 11.15 -6.97 6.52
N GLN A 152 11.41 -8.26 6.27
CA GLN A 152 10.64 -9.33 6.87
C GLN A 152 11.03 -9.58 8.34
N GLY A 153 12.28 -9.26 8.71
CA GLY A 153 12.80 -9.33 10.06
C GLY A 153 13.59 -8.07 10.43
N HIS A 154 14.18 -8.06 11.63
CA HIS A 154 14.89 -6.89 12.18
C HIS A 154 16.40 -6.88 11.91
N ILE A 155 16.97 -8.00 11.44
CA ILE A 155 18.42 -8.19 11.30
C ILE A 155 18.86 -8.04 9.85
N THR A 156 18.26 -8.80 8.94
CA THR A 156 18.72 -8.90 7.55
C THR A 156 17.92 -7.97 6.63
N PRO A 157 18.57 -7.05 5.89
CA PRO A 157 17.92 -6.26 4.85
C PRO A 157 17.31 -7.14 3.76
N CYS A 158 16.17 -6.74 3.21
CA CYS A 158 15.48 -7.50 2.17
C CYS A 158 15.31 -6.70 0.87
N ILE A 159 15.39 -7.40 -0.26
CA ILE A 159 14.93 -6.91 -1.56
C ILE A 159 13.66 -7.69 -1.92
N VAL A 160 12.55 -6.98 -2.07
CA VAL A 160 11.26 -7.57 -2.45
C VAL A 160 11.18 -7.63 -3.97
N TYR A 161 11.12 -8.85 -4.53
CA TYR A 161 11.09 -9.07 -5.99
C TYR A 161 9.69 -9.38 -6.53
N GLY A 162 8.67 -9.48 -5.68
CA GLY A 162 7.32 -9.84 -6.09
C GLY A 162 6.27 -9.52 -5.02
N SER A 163 5.01 -9.53 -5.42
CA SER A 163 3.86 -9.35 -4.55
C SER A 163 2.69 -10.19 -5.01
N ARG A 164 1.83 -10.57 -4.07
CA ARG A 164 0.56 -11.22 -4.39
C ARG A 164 -0.42 -10.19 -4.94
N GLY A 165 -1.28 -10.62 -5.85
CA GLY A 165 -2.49 -9.87 -6.21
C GLY A 165 -3.52 -9.95 -5.09
N LEU A 166 -4.52 -9.07 -5.16
CA LEU A 166 -5.67 -9.06 -4.26
C LEU A 166 -6.94 -8.99 -5.10
N ILE A 167 -7.89 -9.88 -4.82
CA ILE A 167 -9.26 -9.77 -5.30
C ILE A 167 -10.13 -9.60 -4.06
N TYR A 168 -10.92 -8.53 -4.04
CA TYR A 168 -11.79 -8.19 -2.92
C TYR A 168 -13.24 -8.38 -3.35
N TYR A 169 -14.03 -9.06 -2.52
CA TYR A 169 -15.45 -9.33 -2.76
C TYR A 169 -16.30 -8.68 -1.68
N HIS A 170 -17.48 -8.17 -2.07
CA HIS A 170 -18.52 -7.73 -1.15
C HIS A 170 -19.64 -8.78 -1.15
N LEU A 171 -19.98 -9.30 0.02
CA LEU A 171 -21.08 -10.24 0.21
C LEU A 171 -22.16 -9.54 1.03
N GLU A 172 -23.34 -9.38 0.42
CA GLU A 172 -24.49 -8.73 1.05
C GLU A 172 -25.65 -9.71 1.13
N ILE A 173 -26.26 -9.80 2.31
CA ILE A 173 -27.43 -10.65 2.58
C ILE A 173 -28.48 -9.79 3.25
N GLU A 174 -29.64 -9.69 2.61
CA GLU A 174 -30.80 -8.97 3.12
C GLU A 174 -31.91 -9.98 3.44
N CYS A 175 -32.40 -9.99 4.68
CA CYS A 175 -33.48 -10.89 5.11
C CYS A 175 -34.79 -10.15 5.43
N ALA A 176 -34.74 -8.84 5.65
CA ALA A 176 -35.89 -8.01 5.98
C ALA A 176 -35.63 -6.56 5.56
N ASN A 177 -36.70 -5.84 5.22
CA ASN A 177 -36.65 -4.44 4.80
C ASN A 177 -36.47 -3.43 5.96
N ARG A 178 -36.22 -3.92 7.18
CA ARG A 178 -35.99 -3.13 8.40
C ARG A 178 -35.37 -4.00 9.48
N SER A 179 -34.73 -3.36 10.46
CA SER A 179 -34.30 -4.04 11.69
C SER A 179 -35.50 -4.52 12.50
N LEU A 180 -35.40 -5.72 13.06
CA LEU A 180 -36.45 -6.36 13.85
C LEU A 180 -35.97 -6.60 15.28
N ASN A 181 -36.91 -6.67 16.23
CA ASN A 181 -36.60 -7.00 17.62
C ASN A 181 -36.35 -8.52 17.72
N SER A 182 -35.17 -8.91 18.21
CA SER A 182 -34.84 -10.33 18.32
C SER A 182 -35.77 -11.08 19.27
N CYS A 183 -36.25 -10.47 20.36
CA CYS A 183 -37.20 -11.12 21.27
C CYS A 183 -38.57 -11.41 20.63
N GLU A 184 -39.06 -10.51 19.77
CA GLU A 184 -40.38 -10.65 19.14
C GLU A 184 -40.36 -11.53 17.89
N ASN A 185 -39.24 -11.56 17.17
CA ASN A 185 -39.14 -12.20 15.86
C ASN A 185 -38.22 -13.44 15.83
N CYS A 186 -37.59 -13.82 16.94
CA CYS A 186 -36.72 -15.00 17.01
C CYS A 186 -37.45 -16.25 16.50
N GLY A 187 -36.83 -16.94 15.54
CA GLY A 187 -37.33 -18.19 14.99
C GLY A 187 -38.53 -18.06 14.04
N THR A 188 -38.95 -16.84 13.70
CA THR A 188 -40.10 -16.60 12.80
C THR A 188 -39.71 -16.31 11.34
N LEU A 189 -38.45 -15.96 11.09
CA LEU A 189 -37.88 -15.72 9.75
C LEU A 189 -36.47 -16.28 9.65
N TYR A 190 -35.97 -16.42 8.42
CA TYR A 190 -34.55 -16.63 8.17
C TYR A 190 -33.78 -15.34 8.45
N GLU A 191 -32.76 -15.41 9.28
CA GLU A 191 -31.95 -14.26 9.65
C GLU A 191 -30.72 -14.15 8.74
N ALA A 192 -30.39 -12.94 8.30
CA ALA A 192 -29.25 -12.71 7.41
C ALA A 192 -27.90 -13.12 8.03
N LEU A 193 -27.76 -13.00 9.35
CA LEU A 193 -26.50 -13.26 10.03
C LEU A 193 -26.09 -14.75 10.04
N PRO A 194 -26.97 -15.71 10.37
CA PRO A 194 -26.73 -17.14 10.14
C PRO A 194 -26.36 -17.48 8.70
N ASP A 195 -27.07 -16.93 7.71
CA ASP A 195 -26.78 -17.16 6.28
C ASP A 195 -25.39 -16.63 5.91
N LEU A 196 -24.99 -15.48 6.45
CA LEU A 196 -23.66 -14.89 6.26
C LEU A 196 -22.57 -15.80 6.83
N PHE A 197 -22.74 -16.30 8.05
CA PHE A 197 -21.79 -17.24 8.64
C PHE A 197 -21.69 -18.53 7.85
N TYR A 198 -22.82 -19.06 7.38
CA TYR A 198 -22.84 -20.24 6.55
C TYR A 198 -22.03 -20.03 5.26
N LEU A 199 -22.29 -18.95 4.52
CA LEU A 199 -21.56 -18.65 3.29
C LEU A 199 -20.07 -18.44 3.53
N LEU A 200 -19.67 -17.68 4.56
CA LEU A 200 -18.26 -17.50 4.92
C LEU A 200 -17.58 -18.83 5.29
N SER A 201 -18.28 -19.72 6.01
CA SER A 201 -17.76 -21.05 6.38
C SER A 201 -17.52 -21.99 5.19
N SER A 202 -18.17 -21.70 4.05
CA SER A 202 -18.00 -22.46 2.81
C SER A 202 -16.85 -21.98 1.93
N LEU A 203 -16.16 -20.90 2.30
CA LEU A 203 -15.04 -20.36 1.52
C LEU A 203 -13.71 -21.03 1.87
N VAL A 204 -13.47 -21.27 3.15
CA VAL A 204 -12.22 -21.86 3.67
C VAL A 204 -12.48 -22.84 4.81
N ASP A 205 -11.69 -23.91 4.91
CA ASP A 205 -11.73 -24.82 6.06
C ASP A 205 -10.91 -24.30 7.26
N CYS A 206 -10.92 -25.05 8.37
CA CYS A 206 -10.18 -24.68 9.58
C CYS A 206 -8.65 -24.81 9.45
N GLN A 207 -8.15 -25.38 8.35
CA GLN A 207 -6.74 -25.41 7.97
C GLN A 207 -6.39 -24.34 6.92
N MET A 208 -7.31 -23.43 6.60
CA MET A 208 -7.18 -22.38 5.59
C MET A 208 -7.06 -22.90 4.15
N HIS A 209 -7.58 -24.10 3.86
CA HIS A 209 -7.76 -24.56 2.48
C HIS A 209 -9.00 -23.92 1.86
N ILE A 210 -8.84 -23.40 0.65
CA ILE A 210 -9.95 -22.83 -0.13
C ILE A 210 -10.85 -23.97 -0.60
N LEU A 211 -12.16 -23.85 -0.37
CA LEU A 211 -13.13 -24.93 -0.56
C LEU A 211 -13.85 -24.91 -1.93
N PHE A 212 -13.69 -23.87 -2.73
CA PHE A 212 -14.30 -23.79 -4.06
C PHE A 212 -13.32 -24.17 -5.18
N GLU A 213 -13.81 -24.90 -6.19
CA GLU A 213 -13.01 -25.30 -7.35
C GLU A 213 -12.72 -24.09 -8.25
N SER A 214 -11.45 -23.82 -8.54
CA SER A 214 -11.06 -22.86 -9.57
C SER A 214 -11.07 -23.53 -10.94
N THR A 215 -11.73 -22.93 -11.92
CA THR A 215 -11.73 -23.39 -13.33
C THR A 215 -10.41 -23.13 -14.05
N GLN A 216 -9.47 -22.44 -13.41
CA GLN A 216 -8.11 -22.22 -13.91
C GLN A 216 -7.12 -22.97 -13.01
N ASP A 217 -6.14 -23.63 -13.64
CA ASP A 217 -4.97 -24.16 -12.95
C ASP A 217 -4.24 -23.00 -12.28
N ALA A 218 -4.37 -22.88 -10.95
CA ALA A 218 -3.54 -21.96 -10.20
C ALA A 218 -2.07 -22.35 -10.44
N PHE A 219 -1.24 -21.38 -10.85
CA PHE A 219 0.19 -21.62 -10.95
C PHE A 219 0.69 -22.10 -9.59
N GLN A 220 1.10 -23.37 -9.49
CA GLN A 220 1.62 -23.92 -8.25
C GLN A 220 2.95 -23.24 -7.96
N ILE A 221 2.93 -22.28 -7.03
CA ILE A 221 4.17 -21.68 -6.57
C ILE A 221 4.81 -22.67 -5.60
N ASP A 222 6.02 -23.11 -5.92
CA ASP A 222 6.82 -23.90 -5.00
C ASP A 222 7.07 -23.09 -3.72
N ARG A 223 6.42 -23.49 -2.63
CA ARG A 223 6.55 -22.81 -1.33
C ARG A 223 7.98 -22.88 -0.78
N ASN A 224 8.81 -23.80 -1.27
CA ASN A 224 10.23 -23.86 -0.92
C ASN A 224 11.04 -22.71 -1.53
N VAL A 225 10.57 -22.11 -2.64
CA VAL A 225 11.22 -20.91 -3.23
C VAL A 225 11.04 -19.68 -2.34
N PHE A 226 9.98 -19.63 -1.53
CA PHE A 226 9.78 -18.57 -0.51
C PHE A 226 10.57 -18.80 0.77
N ARG A 227 11.10 -20.02 1.00
CA ARG A 227 12.08 -20.25 2.05
C ARG A 227 13.40 -19.68 1.57
N LEU A 228 13.53 -18.35 1.66
CA LEU A 228 14.84 -17.73 1.80
C LEU A 228 15.56 -18.53 2.89
N THR A 229 16.70 -19.10 2.55
CA THR A 229 17.51 -19.93 3.45
C THR A 229 17.90 -19.22 4.76
N GLU A 230 17.64 -17.91 4.85
CA GLU A 230 17.91 -17.06 6.00
C GLU A 230 16.66 -16.56 6.75
N PHE A 231 15.43 -16.82 6.28
CA PHE A 231 14.23 -16.40 7.02
C PHE A 231 13.89 -17.41 8.12
N ASN A 232 14.12 -17.02 9.37
CA ASN A 232 13.84 -17.84 10.53
C ASN A 232 12.39 -17.64 11.01
N TYR A 233 11.51 -18.59 10.66
CA TYR A 233 10.10 -18.59 11.06
C TYR A 233 9.93 -18.62 12.59
N ASN A 234 10.81 -19.31 13.32
CA ASN A 234 10.74 -19.35 14.78
C ASN A 234 11.07 -17.99 15.40
N GLU A 235 12.09 -17.30 14.88
CA GLU A 235 12.43 -15.93 15.31
C GLU A 235 11.28 -14.97 15.01
N PHE A 236 10.68 -15.05 13.82
CA PHE A 236 9.52 -14.24 13.46
C PHE A 236 8.31 -14.48 14.38
N GLY A 237 8.01 -15.73 14.72
CA GLY A 237 6.98 -16.08 15.69
C GLY A 237 7.26 -15.50 17.08
N GLN A 238 8.51 -15.58 17.56
CA GLN A 238 8.93 -14.99 18.83
C GLN A 238 8.78 -13.47 18.86
N ILE A 239 9.13 -12.78 17.76
CA ILE A 239 8.99 -11.32 17.64
C ILE A 239 7.52 -10.89 17.75
N LEU A 240 6.61 -11.65 17.15
CA LEU A 240 5.18 -11.36 17.16
C LEU A 240 4.46 -11.90 18.40
N ASP A 241 5.17 -12.59 19.30
CA ASP A 241 4.59 -13.32 20.44
C ASP A 241 3.50 -14.33 20.02
N VAL A 242 3.74 -15.03 18.90
CA VAL A 242 2.83 -16.05 18.36
C VAL A 242 3.43 -17.43 18.56
N ARG A 243 2.65 -18.33 19.16
CA ARG A 243 3.09 -19.70 19.51
C ARG A 243 3.37 -20.57 18.29
N ASP A 244 2.46 -20.51 17.31
CA ASP A 244 2.55 -21.30 16.09
C ASP A 244 2.21 -20.40 14.90
N LEU A 245 3.09 -20.39 13.90
CA LEU A 245 2.76 -19.82 12.60
C LEU A 245 1.99 -20.89 11.81
N PRO A 246 1.05 -20.50 10.93
CA PRO A 246 0.27 -21.45 10.12
C PRO A 246 1.09 -22.31 9.15
N HIS A 247 2.43 -22.22 9.18
CA HIS A 247 3.39 -22.96 8.35
C HIS A 247 4.56 -23.46 9.19
#